data_AF-A0A949ELU6-F1
#
_entry.id   AF-A0A949ELU6-F1
#
_cell.length_a   1.000
_cell.length_b   1.000
_cell.length_c   1.000
_cell.angle_alpha   90.00
_cell.angle_beta   90.00
_cell.angle_gamma   90.00
#
_symmetry.space_group_name_H-M   'P 1'
#
loop_
_entity.id
_entity.type
_entity.pdbx_description
1 polymer ?
#
loop_
_entity_poly.entity_id
_entity_poly.type
_entity_poly.pdbx_seq_one_letter_code
_entity_poly.pdbx_strand_id
1 'polypeptide(L)' 'MKTDHFKMLHNIEELTHLFSTSRNLHEFLDGTVNIIRQHLTLTACGIYISNERTNCLSLEACFGLNYEELKKVSFAPGEG' A
#
# COMPACT_ATOMS: atom_id res chain seq x y z
N MET A 1 13.35 -12.56 -22.66
CA MET A 1 12.67 -12.24 -21.39
C MET A 1 13.63 -12.40 -20.20
N LYS A 2 14.69 -11.58 -20.10
CA LYS A 2 15.53 -11.51 -18.88
C LYS A 2 15.11 -10.36 -17.95
N THR A 3 14.31 -9.42 -18.45
CA THR A 3 14.05 -8.12 -17.81
C THR A 3 13.06 -8.22 -16.64
N ASP A 4 12.13 -9.16 -16.64
CA ASP A 4 11.05 -9.22 -15.65
C ASP A 4 11.53 -9.72 -14.28
N HIS A 5 12.46 -10.68 -14.23
CA HIS A 5 13.01 -11.16 -12.97
C HIS A 5 13.90 -10.12 -12.28
N PHE A 6 14.67 -9.34 -13.03
CA PHE A 6 15.47 -8.24 -12.48
C PHE A 6 14.60 -7.12 -11.93
N LYS A 7 13.51 -6.76 -12.62
CA LYS A 7 12.52 -5.81 -12.10
C LYS A 7 11.87 -6.31 -10.82
N MET A 8 11.48 -7.58 -10.77
CA MET A 8 10.89 -8.17 -9.57
C MET A 8 11.86 -8.18 -8.39
N LEU A 9 13.13 -8.56 -8.61
CA LEU A 9 14.16 -8.53 -7.57
C LEU A 9 14.43 -7.11 -7.06
N HIS A 10 14.49 -6.13 -7.96
CA HIS A 10 14.66 -4.72 -7.60
C HIS A 10 13.50 -4.20 -6.74
N ASN A 11 12.25 -4.52 -7.12
CA ASN A 11 11.07 -4.13 -6.35
C ASN A 11 11.08 -4.76 -4.94
N ILE A 12 11.59 -5.99 -4.78
CA ILE A 12 11.71 -6.65 -3.47
C ILE A 12 12.80 -5.99 -2.63
N GLU A 13 13.94 -5.63 -3.23
CA GLU A 13 15.02 -4.91 -2.55
C GLU A 13 14.55 -3.55 -2.04
N GLU A 14 13.84 -2.78 -2.87
CA GLU A 14 13.27 -1.49 -2.49
C GLU A 14 12.26 -1.60 -1.34
N LEU A 15 11.37 -2.60 -1.37
CA LEU A 15 10.42 -2.85 -0.27
C LEU A 15 11.14 -3.25 1.02
N THR A 16 12.20 -4.06 0.91
CA THR A 16 12.99 -4.50 2.08
C THR A 16 13.77 -3.34 2.70
N HIS A 17 14.36 -2.49 1.86
CA HIS A 17 15.03 -1.28 2.31
C HIS A 17 14.05 -0.28 2.93
N LEU A 18 12.87 -0.12 2.33
CA LEU A 18 11.82 0.71 2.91
C LEU A 18 11.41 0.19 4.29
N PHE A 19 11.23 -1.12 4.45
CA PHE A 19 10.91 -1.74 5.74
C PHE A 19 11.97 -1.47 6.81
N SER A 20 13.26 -1.58 6.47
CA SER A 20 14.35 -1.37 7.43
C SER A 20 14.58 0.09 7.81
N THR A 21 14.12 1.03 6.98
CA THR A 21 14.33 2.48 7.19
C THR A 21 13.10 3.22 7.71
N SER A 22 11.90 2.64 7.59
CA SER A 22 10.66 3.23 8.08
C SER A 22 10.62 3.25 9.61
N ARG A 23 10.17 4.35 10.21
CA ARG A 23 10.14 4.50 11.68
C ARG A 23 8.88 3.94 12.31
N ASN A 24 7.84 3.77 11.51
CA ASN A 24 6.53 3.28 11.94
C ASN A 24 5.78 2.67 10.74
N LEU A 25 4.67 2.01 11.05
CA LEU A 25 3.83 1.34 10.06
C LEU A 25 3.30 2.31 9.00
N HIS A 26 2.89 3.53 9.39
CA HIS A 26 2.33 4.50 8.46
C HIS A 26 3.35 4.92 7.40
N GLU A 27 4.58 5.27 7.81
CA GLU A 27 5.68 5.60 6.89
C GLU A 27 5.98 4.44 5.91
N PHE A 28 5.94 3.20 6.40
CA PHE A 28 6.14 2.02 5.57
C PHE A 28 5.03 1.84 4.52
N LEU A 29 3.77 2.00 4.91
CA LEU A 29 2.63 1.81 4.02
C LEU A 29 2.57 2.89 2.94
N ASP A 30 2.81 4.16 3.31
CA ASP A 30 2.88 5.27 2.35
C ASP A 30 4.04 5.10 1.37
N GLY A 31 5.21 4.68 1.86
CA GLY A 31 6.35 4.37 1.01
C GLY A 31 6.05 3.21 0.04
N THR A 32 5.30 2.20 0.49
CA THR A 32 4.92 1.05 -0.33
C THR A 32 4.01 1.47 -1.48
N VAL A 33 2.99 2.28 -1.20
CA VAL A 33 2.11 2.85 -2.24
C VAL A 33 2.91 3.67 -3.25
N ASN A 34 3.93 4.41 -2.81
CA ASN A 34 4.79 5.18 -3.70
C ASN A 34 5.65 4.31 -4.62
N ILE A 35 6.27 3.25 -4.10
CA ILE A 35 7.03 2.28 -4.93
C ILE A 35 6.11 1.66 -5.98
N ILE A 36 4.92 1.21 -5.60
CA ILE A 36 3.94 0.64 -6.52
C ILE A 36 3.57 1.64 -7.62
N ARG A 37 3.31 2.91 -7.26
CA ARG A 37 3.00 3.99 -8.22
C ARG A 37 4.14 4.25 -9.21
N GLN A 38 5.39 4.13 -8.78
CA GLN A 38 6.56 4.39 -9.63
C GLN A 38 6.78 3.28 -10.65
N HIS A 39 6.48 2.03 -10.30
CA HIS A 39 6.71 0.87 -11.16
C HIS A 39 5.50 0.44 -11.99
N LEU A 40 4.29 0.82 -11.58
CA LEU A 40 3.04 0.46 -12.26
C LEU A 40 2.26 1.70 -12.72
N THR A 41 1.72 1.65 -13.94
CA THR A 41 0.82 2.68 -14.45
C THR A 41 -0.58 2.47 -13.91
N LEU A 42 -0.89 3.07 -12.75
CA LEU A 42 -2.18 2.95 -12.07
C LEU A 42 -2.83 4.32 -11.86
N THR A 43 -4.16 4.37 -11.90
CA THR A 43 -4.95 5.58 -11.58
C THR A 43 -5.15 5.76 -10.08
N ALA A 44 -5.19 4.67 -9.32
CA ALA A 44 -5.31 4.66 -7.87
C ALA A 44 -4.71 3.39 -7.25
N CYS A 45 -4.30 3.48 -5.98
CA CYS A 45 -3.84 2.36 -5.16
C CYS A 45 -4.15 2.65 -3.69
N GLY A 46 -4.57 1.65 -2.93
CA GLY A 46 -4.82 1.77 -1.50
C GLY A 46 -4.40 0.51 -0.75
N ILE A 47 -3.90 0.68 0.47
CA ILE A 47 -3.62 -0.42 1.39
C ILE A 47 -4.62 -0.35 2.53
N TYR A 48 -5.38 -1.44 2.69
CA TYR A 48 -6.32 -1.62 3.78
C TYR A 48 -5.74 -2.56 4.83
N ILE A 49 -5.95 -2.23 6.10
CA ILE A 49 -5.64 -3.10 7.23
C ILE A 49 -6.93 -3.57 7.89
N SER A 50 -7.01 -4.88 8.12
CA SER A 50 -8.12 -5.47 8.87
C SER A 50 -7.94 -5.22 10.36
N ASN A 51 -9.00 -4.69 10.98
CA ASN A 51 -9.10 -4.59 12.43
C ASN A 51 -9.91 -5.77 12.96
N GLU A 52 -9.22 -6.79 13.46
CA GLU A 52 -9.81 -8.04 13.97
C GLU A 52 -10.85 -7.84 15.08
N ARG A 53 -10.76 -6.75 15.85
CA ARG A 53 -11.75 -6.46 16.91
C ARG A 53 -13.09 -6.01 16.35
N THR A 54 -13.06 -5.31 15.23
CA THR A 54 -14.26 -4.74 14.59
C THR A 54 -14.68 -5.52 13.35
N ASN A 55 -13.82 -6.41 12.83
CA ASN A 55 -13.92 -7.02 11.51
C ASN A 55 -14.07 -6.01 10.37
N CYS A 56 -13.64 -4.77 10.56
CA CYS A 56 -13.68 -3.73 9.54
C CYS A 56 -12.31 -3.53 8.89
N LEU A 57 -12.31 -3.12 7.63
CA LEU A 57 -11.13 -2.65 6.92
C LEU A 57 -10.95 -1.13 7.10
N SER A 58 -9.74 -0.70 7.45
CA SER A 58 -9.34 0.71 7.52
C SER A 58 -8.35 1.01 6.39
N LEU A 59 -8.57 2.10 5.66
CA LEU A 59 -7.62 2.58 4.64
C LEU A 59 -6.45 3.29 5.32
N GLU A 60 -5.25 2.70 5.22
CA GLU A 60 -4.08 3.19 5.95
C GLU A 60 -3.11 4.00 5.08
N ALA A 61 -3.04 3.71 3.77
CA ALA A 61 -2.24 4.45 2.79
C ALA A 61 -2.92 4.43 1.43
N CYS A 62 -2.84 5.52 0.66
CA CYS A 62 -3.39 5.54 -0.70
C CYS A 62 -2.74 6.58 -1.63
N PHE A 63 -2.89 6.35 -2.93
CA PHE A 63 -2.60 7.30 -4.00
C PHE A 63 -3.79 7.33 -4.98
N GLY A 64 -4.10 8.51 -5.53
CA GLY A 64 -5.17 8.67 -6.52
C GLY A 64 -6.58 8.58 -5.95
N LEU A 65 -6.70 8.37 -4.64
CA LEU A 65 -7.96 8.39 -3.90
C LEU A 65 -7.98 9.58 -2.93
N ASN A 66 -9.16 10.11 -2.64
CA ASN A 66 -9.30 11.17 -1.64
C ASN A 66 -9.22 10.56 -0.23
N TYR A 67 -8.01 10.54 0.33
CA TYR A 67 -7.73 9.93 1.62
C TYR A 67 -8.58 10.49 2.77
N GLU A 68 -8.87 11.80 2.75
CA GLU A 68 -9.67 12.48 3.78
C GLU A 68 -11.17 12.12 3.71
N GLU A 69 -11.65 11.72 2.53
CA GLU A 69 -13.01 11.21 2.37
C GLU A 69 -13.10 9.72 2.69
N LEU A 70 -12.05 8.93 2.39
CA LEU A 70 -12.04 7.48 2.58
C LEU A 70 -11.69 7.02 4.00
N LYS A 71 -10.97 7.83 4.79
CA LYS A 71 -10.78 7.56 6.24
C LYS A 71 -12.10 7.42 7.02
N LYS A 72 -13.20 7.96 6.48
CA LYS A 72 -14.54 7.88 7.06
C LYS A 72 -15.31 6.64 6.64
N VAL A 73 -14.77 5.85 5.71
CA VAL A 73 -15.41 4.66 5.16
C VAL A 73 -14.74 3.44 5.77
N SER A 74 -15.44 2.79 6.69
CA SER A 74 -15.09 1.45 7.16
C SER A 74 -15.89 0.45 6.32
N PHE A 75 -15.18 -0.46 5.66
CA PHE A 75 -15.82 -1.53 4.88
C PHE A 75 -16.05 -2.75 5.76
N ALA A 76 -17.24 -3.34 5.69
CA ALA A 76 -17.46 -4.67 6.25
C ALA A 76 -16.70 -5.73 5.43
N PRO A 77 -16.50 -6.95 5.97
CA PRO A 77 -15.88 -8.03 5.20
C PRO A 77 -16.65 -8.28 3.89
N GLY A 78 -15.96 -8.13 2.75
CA GLY A 78 -16.54 -8.36 1.41
C GLY A 78 -17.03 -7.11 0.67
N GLU A 79 -16.86 -5.92 1.23
CA GLU A 79 -17.27 -4.65 0.58
C GLU A 79 -16.13 -3.86 -0.08
N GLY A 80 -14.88 -4.35 0.01
CA GLY A 80 -13.65 -3.71 -0.49
C GLY A 80 -13.11 -4.30 -1.78
#